data_AF-A0A935HH17-F1
#
_entry.id   AF-A0A935HH17-F1
#
_cell.length_a   1.000
_cell.length_b   1.000
_cell.length_c   1.000
_cell.angle_alpha   90.00
_cell.angle_beta   90.00
_cell.angle_gamma   90.00
#
_symmetry.space_group_name_H-M   'P 1'
#
loop_
_entity.id
_entity.type
_entity.pdbx_description
1 polymer ?
#
loop_
_entity_poly.entity_id
_entity_poly.type
_entity_poly.pdbx_seq_one_letter_code
_entity_poly.pdbx_strand_id
1 'polypeptide(L)'
;MSVIVDSNQESNASKKKFYKGIVIGSVNLNGETSNKRTYHIVIKSFEDIDYLPGDALGIVPFNKAHIVDSILTLTQANPDTQITHSKITATTRQLLQYHLNISYLLKSTVKQYAALTGHNIPDTRQSLYDLLQAHPLQNNIQFTEVVQLLSIQAPRLYSISSSPSAHGKREIHITVAKDQFLVAQEKRTGVGSRYLAHLEPATELEFFIQKSRHFKLPEGDKDIIMVGPGTDSAI
;
A
#
# COMPACT_ATOMS: atom_id res chain seq x y z
N MET A 1 12.75 -14.21 -4.94
CA MET A 1 12.71 -14.21 -6.42
C MET A 1 12.51 -12.77 -6.85
N SER A 2 13.61 -12.10 -7.19
CA SER A 2 13.64 -10.66 -7.48
C SER A 2 13.09 -10.42 -8.89
N VAL A 3 12.02 -9.63 -9.01
CA VAL A 3 11.51 -9.22 -10.33
C VAL A 3 12.35 -8.04 -10.79
N ILE A 4 13.12 -8.27 -11.86
CA ILE A 4 13.86 -7.23 -12.58
C ILE A 4 12.82 -6.41 -13.37
N VAL A 5 12.72 -5.11 -13.08
CA VAL A 5 11.93 -4.18 -13.89
C VAL A 5 12.86 -3.64 -14.96
N ASP A 6 12.67 -4.07 -16.20
CA ASP A 6 13.38 -3.54 -17.36
C ASP A 6 13.08 -2.04 -17.52
N SER A 7 14.14 -1.24 -17.51
CA SER A 7 14.06 0.20 -17.67
C SER A 7 14.43 0.58 -19.10
N ASN A 8 13.45 0.97 -19.92
CA ASN A 8 13.73 1.85 -21.06
C ASN A 8 12.60 2.86 -21.36
N GLN A 9 13.04 4.11 -21.35
CA GLN A 9 12.50 5.35 -21.94
C GLN A 9 11.34 6.16 -21.29
N GLU A 10 11.81 7.25 -20.66
CA GLU A 10 11.34 8.66 -20.67
C GLU A 10 9.84 9.02 -20.69
N SER A 11 9.37 9.45 -19.52
CA SER A 11 8.38 10.52 -19.39
C SER A 11 8.81 11.41 -18.23
N ASN A 12 8.66 12.73 -18.39
CA ASN A 12 9.23 13.79 -17.55
C ASN A 12 8.51 13.95 -16.18
N ALA A 13 8.40 12.85 -15.44
CA ALA A 13 8.10 12.81 -14.02
C ALA A 13 9.32 12.17 -13.35
N SER A 14 9.93 12.83 -12.36
CA SER A 14 11.03 12.27 -11.58
C SER A 14 10.70 10.82 -11.21
N LYS A 15 11.44 9.85 -11.79
CA LYS A 15 11.29 8.44 -11.43
C LYS A 15 11.53 8.34 -9.93
N LYS A 16 10.54 7.84 -9.19
CA LYS A 16 10.66 7.63 -7.74
C LYS A 16 11.83 6.67 -7.50
N LYS A 17 12.84 7.13 -6.77
CA LYS A 17 13.93 6.27 -6.29
C LYS A 17 13.40 5.41 -5.15
N PHE A 18 13.47 4.09 -5.33
CA PHE A 18 13.18 3.13 -4.29
C PHE A 18 14.47 2.76 -3.55
N TYR A 19 14.33 2.57 -2.25
CA TYR A 19 15.35 2.14 -1.31
C TYR A 19 14.97 0.76 -0.77
N LYS A 20 15.98 -0.02 -0.42
CA LYS A 20 15.81 -1.27 0.31
C LYS A 20 16.38 -1.14 1.71
N GLY A 21 15.70 -1.75 2.67
CA GLY A 21 16.16 -1.78 4.04
C GLY A 21 15.54 -2.93 4.81
N ILE A 22 15.88 -2.97 6.10
CA ILE A 22 15.45 -3.99 7.03
C ILE A 22 14.80 -3.32 8.24
N VAL A 23 13.70 -3.89 8.74
CA VAL A 23 13.10 -3.45 10.01
C VAL A 23 14.02 -3.85 11.15
N ILE A 24 14.44 -2.88 11.95
CA ILE A 24 15.30 -3.09 13.13
C ILE A 24 14.55 -2.85 14.44
N GLY A 25 13.34 -2.29 14.39
CA GLY A 25 12.47 -2.12 15.55
C GLY A 25 11.01 -1.94 15.15
N SER A 26 10.10 -2.51 15.95
CA SER A 26 8.65 -2.38 15.78
C SER A 26 7.99 -2.47 17.15
N VAL A 27 7.43 -1.37 17.64
CA VAL A 27 6.87 -1.27 18.99
C VAL A 27 5.48 -0.66 18.93
N ASN A 28 4.51 -1.30 19.59
CA ASN A 28 3.20 -0.69 19.81
C ASN A 28 3.30 0.39 20.89
N LEU A 29 2.96 1.63 20.52
CA LEU A 29 2.98 2.81 21.39
C LEU A 29 1.74 2.92 22.28
N ASN A 30 0.70 2.13 22.03
CA ASN A 30 -0.51 2.14 22.84
C ASN A 30 -0.43 1.12 23.99
N GLY A 31 -1.06 1.45 25.12
CA GLY A 31 -1.17 0.54 26.26
C GLY A 31 -1.95 -0.74 25.92
N GLU A 32 -1.74 -1.79 26.72
CA GLU A 32 -2.26 -3.14 26.45
C GLU A 32 -3.78 -3.22 26.30
N THR A 33 -4.52 -2.38 27.03
CA THR A 33 -5.99 -2.31 27.03
C THR A 33 -6.56 -1.40 25.93
N SER A 34 -5.72 -0.77 25.12
CA SER A 34 -6.15 0.16 24.08
C SER A 34 -6.85 -0.54 22.92
N ASN A 35 -7.99 0.03 22.51
CA ASN A 35 -8.68 -0.37 21.28
C ASN A 35 -8.02 0.17 20.00
N LYS A 36 -7.02 1.05 20.14
CA LYS A 36 -6.17 1.53 19.04
C LYS A 36 -4.81 0.85 19.12
N ARG A 37 -4.19 0.64 17.96
CA ARG A 37 -2.80 0.17 17.85
C ARG A 37 -2.02 1.09 16.93
N THR A 38 -0.94 1.63 17.43
CA THR A 38 -0.07 2.59 16.74
C THR A 38 1.35 2.11 16.91
N TYR A 39 2.01 1.83 15.80
CA TYR A 39 3.33 1.22 15.80
C TYR A 39 4.39 2.27 15.47
N HIS A 40 5.42 2.36 16.30
CA HIS A 40 6.68 2.99 15.94
C HIS A 40 7.54 1.93 15.25
N ILE A 41 7.93 2.21 14.02
CA ILE A 41 8.72 1.29 13.19
C ILE A 41 10.02 1.97 12.81
N VAL A 42 11.12 1.27 13.01
CA VAL A 42 12.47 1.72 12.67
C VAL A 42 13.02 0.87 11.55
N ILE A 43 13.44 1.52 10.47
CA ILE A 43 13.96 0.88 9.26
C ILE A 43 15.42 1.31 9.07
N LYS A 44 16.31 0.33 8.92
CA LYS A 44 17.69 0.56 8.50
C LYS A 44 17.81 0.34 7.00
N SER A 45 18.11 1.40 6.26
CA SER A 45 18.38 1.34 4.83
C SER A 45 19.76 0.78 4.53
N PHE A 46 19.88 0.07 3.41
CA PHE A 46 21.15 -0.46 2.92
C PHE A 46 22.03 0.61 2.26
N GLU A 47 21.44 1.75 1.90
CA GLU A 47 22.12 2.92 1.34
C GLU A 47 21.67 4.22 2.03
N ASP A 48 22.41 5.30 1.79
CA ASP A 48 22.07 6.61 2.33
C ASP A 48 20.76 7.13 1.72
N ILE A 49 19.87 7.58 2.60
CA ILE A 49 18.58 8.16 2.26
C ILE A 49 18.70 9.68 2.33
N ASP A 50 18.28 10.34 1.26
CA ASP A 50 18.04 11.79 1.29
C ASP A 50 16.59 12.03 1.75
N TYR A 51 16.41 12.45 3.01
CA TYR A 51 15.13 12.90 3.58
C TYR A 51 15.34 14.06 4.55
N LEU A 52 14.30 14.85 4.75
CA LEU A 52 14.23 15.92 5.76
C LEU A 52 13.03 15.67 6.70
N PRO A 53 13.05 16.18 7.94
CA PRO A 53 11.85 16.26 8.76
C PRO A 53 10.70 16.92 7.99
N GLY A 54 9.53 16.28 8.04
CA GLY A 54 8.35 16.66 7.26
C GLY A 54 8.20 15.97 5.89
N ASP A 55 9.21 15.26 5.40
CA ASP A 55 9.06 14.33 4.28
C ASP A 55 8.21 13.10 4.69
N ALA A 56 7.71 12.35 3.70
CA ALA A 56 6.96 11.12 3.93
C ALA A 56 7.65 9.89 3.33
N LEU A 57 7.56 8.77 4.03
CA LEU A 57 7.96 7.45 3.55
C LEU A 57 6.79 6.78 2.83
N GLY A 58 7.00 6.36 1.59
CA GLY A 58 6.03 5.66 0.76
C GLY A 58 6.32 4.18 0.62
N ILE A 59 5.30 3.34 0.81
CA ILE A 59 5.36 1.89 0.61
C ILE A 59 4.23 1.46 -0.33
N VAL A 60 4.52 0.52 -1.23
CA VAL A 60 3.50 -0.13 -2.06
C VAL A 60 3.15 -1.48 -1.41
N PRO A 61 1.99 -1.62 -0.75
CA PRO A 61 1.65 -2.86 -0.07
C PRO A 61 1.12 -3.89 -1.04
N PHE A 62 1.32 -5.18 -0.75
CA PHE A 62 0.81 -6.29 -1.54
C PHE A 62 -0.44 -6.94 -0.91
N ASN A 63 -1.23 -7.59 -1.75
CA ASN A 63 -2.44 -8.32 -1.33
C ASN A 63 -2.07 -9.64 -0.65
N LYS A 64 -2.97 -10.24 0.14
CA LYS A 64 -2.66 -11.51 0.80
C LYS A 64 -2.76 -12.65 -0.22
N ALA A 65 -1.79 -13.57 -0.19
CA ALA A 65 -1.76 -14.73 -1.08
C ALA A 65 -3.08 -15.51 -1.07
N HIS A 66 -3.64 -15.81 0.10
CA HIS A 66 -4.91 -16.56 0.18
C HIS A 66 -6.11 -15.84 -0.45
N ILE A 67 -6.13 -14.50 -0.48
CA ILE A 67 -7.21 -13.76 -1.16
C ILE A 67 -7.04 -13.89 -2.67
N VAL A 68 -5.80 -13.79 -3.16
CA VAL A 68 -5.47 -14.03 -4.57
C VAL A 68 -5.80 -15.46 -4.97
N ASP A 69 -5.46 -16.44 -4.13
CA ASP A 69 -5.79 -17.85 -4.35
C ASP A 69 -7.30 -18.05 -4.43
N SER A 70 -8.06 -17.45 -3.52
CA SER A 70 -9.53 -17.53 -3.52
C SER A 70 -10.15 -16.95 -4.79
N ILE A 71 -9.62 -15.82 -5.29
CA ILE A 71 -10.06 -15.21 -6.56
C ILE A 71 -9.75 -16.13 -7.75
N LEU A 72 -8.53 -16.68 -7.81
CA LEU A 72 -8.10 -17.59 -8.87
C LEU A 72 -8.94 -18.87 -8.87
N THR A 73 -9.27 -19.42 -7.70
CA THR A 73 -10.15 -20.58 -7.55
C THR A 73 -11.57 -20.27 -8.03
N LEU A 74 -12.17 -19.15 -7.61
CA LEU A 74 -13.53 -18.76 -8.02
C LEU A 74 -13.65 -18.54 -9.53
N THR A 75 -12.59 -18.02 -10.15
CA THR A 75 -12.59 -17.66 -11.58
C THR A 75 -12.05 -18.77 -12.47
N GLN A 76 -11.41 -19.80 -11.90
CA GLN A 76 -10.65 -20.83 -12.62
C GLN A 76 -9.59 -20.24 -13.59
N ALA A 77 -9.13 -19.02 -13.31
CA ALA A 77 -8.14 -18.34 -14.12
C ALA A 77 -6.76 -18.98 -13.94
N ASN A 78 -6.02 -19.11 -15.05
CA ASN A 78 -4.64 -19.61 -14.99
C ASN A 78 -3.72 -18.56 -14.33
N PRO A 79 -3.07 -18.87 -13.20
CA PRO A 79 -2.20 -17.92 -12.49
C PRO A 79 -1.00 -17.43 -13.31
N ASP A 80 -0.56 -18.20 -14.31
CA ASP A 80 0.65 -17.98 -15.08
C ASP A 80 0.40 -17.26 -16.41
N THR A 81 -0.87 -17.03 -16.77
CA THR A 81 -1.22 -16.25 -17.96
C THR A 81 -0.64 -14.84 -17.83
N GLN A 82 0.15 -14.44 -18.83
CA GLN A 82 0.70 -13.11 -18.95
C GLN A 82 -0.39 -12.13 -19.38
N ILE A 83 -0.56 -11.06 -18.59
CA ILE A 83 -1.51 -9.99 -18.89
C ILE A 83 -0.74 -8.68 -18.83
N THR A 84 -0.96 -7.83 -19.83
CA THR A 84 -0.48 -6.46 -19.82
C THR A 84 -1.59 -5.56 -19.28
N HIS A 85 -1.32 -4.89 -18.15
CA HIS A 85 -2.22 -3.93 -17.53
C HIS A 85 -1.52 -2.57 -17.42
N SER A 86 -2.04 -1.55 -18.11
CA SER A 86 -1.37 -0.26 -18.27
C SER A 86 0.05 -0.44 -18.84
N LYS A 87 1.11 -0.15 -18.07
CA LYS A 87 2.52 -0.31 -18.48
C LYS A 87 3.22 -1.50 -17.82
N ILE A 88 2.46 -2.41 -17.19
CA ILE A 88 3.00 -3.55 -16.45
C ILE A 88 2.55 -4.83 -17.15
N THR A 89 3.50 -5.67 -17.54
CA THR A 89 3.25 -7.03 -18.01
C THR A 89 3.77 -8.00 -16.97
N ALA A 90 2.87 -8.83 -16.44
CA ALA A 90 3.19 -9.82 -15.42
C ALA A 90 2.18 -10.97 -15.47
N THR A 91 2.44 -12.04 -14.72
CA THR A 91 1.47 -13.12 -14.61
C THR A 91 0.20 -12.64 -13.89
N THR A 92 -0.92 -13.30 -14.15
CA THR A 92 -2.21 -13.02 -13.50
C THR A 92 -2.06 -13.00 -11.97
N ARG A 93 -1.34 -13.97 -11.41
CA ARG A 93 -1.03 -14.01 -9.98
C ARG A 93 -0.23 -12.80 -9.54
N GLN A 94 0.83 -12.44 -10.25
CA GLN A 94 1.67 -11.29 -9.89
C GLN A 94 0.90 -9.97 -9.96
N LEU A 95 0.04 -9.78 -10.96
CA LEU A 95 -0.83 -8.62 -11.08
C LEU A 95 -1.75 -8.49 -9.86
N LEU A 96 -2.50 -9.55 -9.54
CA LEU A 96 -3.41 -9.55 -8.40
C LEU A 96 -2.68 -9.43 -7.06
N GLN A 97 -1.47 -9.98 -6.93
CA GLN A 97 -0.73 -9.98 -5.68
C GLN A 97 -0.03 -8.64 -5.42
N TYR A 98 0.63 -8.06 -6.42
CA TYR A 98 1.58 -6.95 -6.22
C TYR A 98 1.16 -5.64 -6.89
N HIS A 99 0.36 -5.69 -7.96
CA HIS A 99 0.18 -4.52 -8.83
C HIS A 99 -1.23 -3.93 -8.82
N LEU A 100 -2.26 -4.73 -8.51
CA LEU A 100 -3.66 -4.30 -8.62
C LEU A 100 -4.33 -4.19 -7.24
N ASN A 101 -5.21 -3.22 -7.10
CA ASN A 101 -6.05 -3.09 -5.92
C ASN A 101 -7.27 -4.02 -6.05
N ILE A 102 -7.40 -4.98 -5.14
CA ILE A 102 -8.49 -5.96 -5.13
C ILE A 102 -9.39 -5.89 -3.88
N SER A 103 -9.04 -5.08 -2.88
CA SER A 103 -9.72 -5.10 -1.57
C SER A 103 -10.80 -4.03 -1.42
N TYR A 104 -10.59 -2.84 -1.97
CA TYR A 104 -11.53 -1.71 -1.88
C TYR A 104 -11.61 -1.02 -3.23
N LEU A 105 -12.49 -1.53 -4.08
CA LEU A 105 -12.59 -1.08 -5.46
C LEU A 105 -13.15 0.35 -5.54
N LEU A 106 -12.71 1.09 -6.55
CA LEU A 106 -13.30 2.40 -6.84
C LEU A 106 -14.76 2.23 -7.27
N LYS A 107 -15.60 3.21 -6.96
CA LYS A 107 -17.00 3.22 -7.41
C LYS A 107 -17.13 3.03 -8.93
N SER A 108 -16.21 3.61 -9.70
CA SER A 108 -16.14 3.43 -11.15
C SER A 108 -15.89 1.98 -11.55
N THR A 109 -14.96 1.29 -10.89
CA THR A 109 -14.66 -0.13 -11.15
C THR A 109 -15.86 -1.01 -10.85
N VAL A 110 -16.57 -0.78 -9.74
CA VAL A 110 -17.79 -1.54 -9.40
C VAL A 110 -18.89 -1.32 -10.45
N LYS A 111 -19.08 -0.08 -10.92
CA LYS A 111 -20.04 0.21 -11.99
C LYS A 111 -19.69 -0.45 -13.32
N GLN A 112 -18.41 -0.45 -13.69
CA GLN A 112 -17.94 -1.10 -14.91
C GLN A 112 -18.10 -2.63 -14.83
N TYR A 113 -17.82 -3.21 -13.66
CA TYR A 113 -18.08 -4.63 -13.40
C TYR A 113 -19.57 -4.99 -13.51
N ALA A 114 -20.45 -4.17 -12.92
CA ALA A 114 -21.89 -4.33 -13.02
C ALA A 114 -22.38 -4.30 -14.49
N ALA A 115 -21.86 -3.36 -15.28
CA ALA A 115 -22.17 -3.27 -16.71
C ALA A 115 -21.65 -4.49 -17.50
N LEU A 116 -20.44 -4.96 -17.20
CA LEU A 116 -19.84 -6.12 -17.86
C LEU A 116 -20.59 -7.43 -17.57
N THR A 117 -21.10 -7.58 -16.36
CA THR A 117 -21.78 -8.80 -15.89
C THR A 117 -23.30 -8.75 -16.04
N GLY A 118 -23.88 -7.57 -16.27
CA GLY A 118 -25.33 -7.37 -16.35
C GLY A 118 -26.04 -7.41 -14.99
N HIS A 119 -25.31 -7.36 -13.88
CA HIS A 119 -25.89 -7.38 -12.53
C HIS A 119 -26.14 -5.98 -11.98
N ASN A 120 -27.20 -5.83 -11.19
CA ASN A 120 -27.44 -4.61 -10.41
C ASN A 120 -26.71 -4.71 -9.07
N ILE A 121 -25.64 -3.94 -8.90
CA ILE A 121 -24.74 -4.01 -7.75
C ILE A 121 -24.88 -2.73 -6.91
N PRO A 122 -25.15 -2.83 -5.59
CA PRO A 122 -25.34 -1.65 -4.74
C PRO A 122 -24.03 -0.84 -4.61
N ASP A 123 -24.15 0.49 -4.52
CA ASP A 123 -23.04 1.43 -4.33
C ASP A 123 -22.50 1.37 -2.88
N THR A 124 -21.88 0.24 -2.57
CA THR A 124 -21.27 -0.08 -1.29
C THR A 124 -19.80 -0.42 -1.48
N ARG A 125 -19.01 -0.42 -0.40
CA ARG A 125 -17.60 -0.82 -0.47
C ARG A 125 -17.52 -2.32 -0.77
N GLN A 126 -16.99 -2.66 -1.93
CA GLN A 126 -16.83 -4.04 -2.40
C GLN A 126 -15.36 -4.36 -2.67
N SER A 127 -14.93 -5.57 -2.33
CA SER A 127 -13.70 -6.16 -2.84
C SER A 127 -13.98 -6.95 -4.12
N LEU A 128 -12.94 -7.25 -4.90
CA LEU A 128 -13.09 -8.13 -6.06
C LEU A 128 -13.60 -9.52 -5.65
N TYR A 129 -13.12 -10.04 -4.51
CA TYR A 129 -13.59 -11.31 -3.98
C TYR A 129 -15.08 -11.29 -3.65
N ASP A 130 -15.55 -10.24 -2.95
CA ASP A 130 -16.98 -10.09 -2.60
C ASP A 130 -17.85 -10.02 -3.88
N LEU A 131 -17.41 -9.28 -4.90
CA LEU A 131 -18.11 -9.20 -6.19
C LEU A 131 -18.19 -10.57 -6.88
N LEU A 132 -17.07 -11.29 -6.97
CA LEU A 132 -17.03 -12.61 -7.62
C LEU A 132 -17.89 -13.64 -6.91
N GLN A 133 -17.99 -13.55 -5.58
CA GLN A 133 -18.81 -14.45 -4.79
C GLN A 133 -20.31 -14.19 -4.99
N ALA A 134 -20.72 -12.91 -5.02
CA ALA A 134 -22.12 -12.53 -5.17
C ALA A 134 -22.60 -12.55 -6.63
N HIS A 135 -21.69 -12.28 -7.57
CA HIS A 135 -21.97 -12.05 -8.99
C HIS A 135 -20.91 -12.72 -9.88
N PRO A 136 -20.87 -14.07 -9.95
CA PRO A 136 -19.80 -14.79 -10.64
C PRO A 136 -19.65 -14.41 -12.12
N LEU A 137 -18.42 -14.46 -12.62
CA LEU A 137 -18.13 -14.28 -14.04
C LEU A 137 -18.52 -15.53 -14.83
N GLN A 138 -18.90 -15.34 -16.09
CA GLN A 138 -19.34 -16.43 -16.96
C GLN A 138 -18.16 -17.20 -17.58
N ASN A 139 -17.00 -16.55 -17.76
CA ASN A 139 -15.85 -17.12 -18.44
C ASN A 139 -14.54 -16.34 -18.17
N ASN A 140 -13.42 -16.90 -18.63
CA ASN A 140 -12.09 -16.31 -18.50
C ASN A 140 -11.88 -15.02 -19.31
N ILE A 141 -12.71 -14.77 -20.32
CA ILE A 141 -12.65 -13.52 -21.10
C ILE A 141 -13.11 -12.36 -20.22
N GLN A 142 -14.27 -12.50 -19.57
CA GLN A 142 -14.76 -11.53 -18.59
C GLN A 142 -13.76 -11.32 -17.45
N PHE A 143 -13.09 -12.38 -16.99
CA PHE A 143 -12.05 -12.22 -15.96
C PHE A 143 -10.91 -11.32 -16.44
N THR A 144 -10.43 -11.53 -17.65
CA THR A 144 -9.37 -10.71 -18.24
C THR A 144 -9.82 -9.26 -18.40
N GLU A 145 -11.07 -9.03 -18.83
CA GLU A 145 -11.67 -7.70 -18.91
C GLU A 145 -11.76 -7.05 -17.53
N VAL A 146 -12.22 -7.76 -16.50
CA VAL A 146 -12.27 -7.26 -15.11
C VAL A 146 -10.88 -6.88 -14.61
N VAL A 147 -9.85 -7.67 -14.90
CA VAL A 147 -8.46 -7.36 -14.53
C VAL A 147 -8.05 -6.00 -15.12
N GLN A 148 -8.50 -5.65 -16.33
CA GLN A 148 -8.25 -4.34 -16.97
C GLN A 148 -9.01 -3.17 -16.33
N LEU A 149 -10.08 -3.44 -15.58
CA LEU A 149 -10.86 -2.41 -14.87
C LEU A 149 -10.24 -2.07 -13.49
N LEU A 150 -9.32 -2.90 -13.00
CA LEU A 150 -8.74 -2.72 -11.67
C LEU A 150 -7.75 -1.56 -11.64
N SER A 151 -7.84 -0.73 -10.61
CA SER A 151 -6.85 0.33 -10.41
C SER A 151 -5.51 -0.26 -9.96
N ILE A 152 -4.40 0.37 -10.39
CA ILE A 152 -3.07 0.08 -9.84
C ILE A 152 -3.07 0.29 -8.33
N GLN A 153 -2.36 -0.59 -7.62
CA GLN A 153 -2.15 -0.50 -6.20
C GLN A 153 -1.41 0.78 -5.83
N ALA A 154 -2.11 1.71 -5.18
CA ALA A 154 -1.54 2.98 -4.80
C ALA A 154 -0.52 2.82 -3.65
N PRO A 155 0.58 3.59 -3.66
CA PRO A 155 1.44 3.71 -2.49
C PRO A 155 0.68 4.27 -1.28
N ARG A 156 1.12 3.89 -0.07
CA ARG A 156 0.68 4.48 1.19
C ARG A 156 1.83 5.31 1.74
N LEU A 157 1.52 6.55 2.13
CA LEU A 157 2.49 7.51 2.65
C LEU A 157 2.33 7.61 4.17
N TYR A 158 3.47 7.66 4.86
CA TYR A 158 3.56 7.83 6.31
C TYR A 158 4.53 8.97 6.60
N SER A 159 4.17 9.91 7.45
CA SER A 159 5.09 10.96 7.91
C SER A 159 6.30 10.33 8.57
N ILE A 160 7.48 10.85 8.21
CA ILE A 160 8.74 10.40 8.81
C ILE A 160 8.85 11.01 10.21
N SER A 161 8.98 10.16 11.22
CA SER A 161 9.05 10.55 12.64
C SER A 161 10.48 10.51 13.19
N SER A 162 11.47 10.79 12.34
CA SER A 162 12.90 10.88 12.70
C SER A 162 13.57 12.02 11.96
N SER A 163 14.73 12.44 12.46
CA SER A 163 15.62 13.39 11.77
C SER A 163 16.95 12.71 11.42
N PRO A 164 17.52 12.96 10.21
CA PRO A 164 18.86 12.48 9.87
C PRO A 164 19.95 13.07 10.78
N SER A 165 19.70 14.24 11.38
CA SER A 165 20.65 14.85 12.34
C SER A 165 20.80 14.05 13.63
N ALA A 166 19.74 13.32 14.03
CA ALA A 166 19.73 12.51 15.25
C ALA A 166 20.06 11.03 14.97
N HIS A 167 19.66 10.51 13.80
CA HIS A 167 19.72 9.07 13.49
C HIS A 167 20.66 8.73 12.31
N GLY A 168 21.35 9.71 11.74
CA GLY A 168 22.17 9.54 10.55
C GLY A 168 21.34 9.30 9.27
N LYS A 169 22.02 8.96 8.18
CA LYS A 169 21.42 8.88 6.84
C LYS A 169 20.83 7.52 6.46
N ARG A 170 20.94 6.51 7.34
CA ARG A 170 20.52 5.13 7.06
C ARG A 170 19.43 4.63 7.98
N GLU A 171 18.95 5.45 8.89
CA GLU A 171 17.89 5.09 9.82
C GLU A 171 16.72 6.06 9.63
N ILE A 172 15.53 5.49 9.47
CA ILE A 172 14.29 6.22 9.22
C ILE A 172 13.17 5.61 10.05
N HIS A 173 12.39 6.47 10.69
CA HIS A 173 11.33 6.07 11.59
C HIS A 173 9.99 6.51 11.02
N ILE A 174 8.97 5.69 11.25
CA ILE A 174 7.58 6.03 10.93
C ILE A 174 6.66 5.66 12.10
N THR A 175 5.56 6.37 12.20
CA THR A 175 4.48 6.06 13.14
C THR A 175 3.24 5.65 12.37
N VAL A 176 2.72 4.45 12.63
CA VAL A 176 1.69 3.81 11.82
C VAL A 176 0.50 3.41 12.69
N ALA A 177 -0.64 4.08 12.54
CA ALA A 177 -1.90 3.59 13.10
C ALA A 177 -2.42 2.41 12.29
N LYS A 178 -2.77 1.33 12.98
CA LYS A 178 -3.50 0.20 12.40
C LYS A 178 -4.92 0.64 12.09
N ASP A 179 -5.20 0.79 10.80
CA ASP A 179 -6.53 1.13 10.30
C ASP A 179 -7.47 -0.08 10.41
N GLN A 180 -8.55 0.06 11.17
CA GLN A 180 -9.60 -0.94 11.36
C GLN A 180 -10.97 -0.30 11.16
N PHE A 181 -11.83 -0.97 10.40
CA PHE A 181 -13.18 -0.49 10.12
C PHE A 181 -14.15 -1.65 9.90
N LEU A 182 -15.44 -1.35 9.87
CA LEU A 182 -16.50 -2.33 9.69
C LEU A 182 -17.03 -2.31 8.25
N VAL A 183 -17.19 -3.49 7.66
CA VAL A 183 -17.92 -3.72 6.40
C VAL A 183 -18.91 -4.85 6.65
N ALA A 184 -20.22 -4.58 6.45
CA ALA A 184 -21.27 -5.56 6.74
C ALA A 184 -21.15 -6.22 8.13
N GLN A 185 -20.80 -5.42 9.16
CA GLN A 185 -20.53 -5.83 10.55
C GLN A 185 -19.26 -6.67 10.77
N GLU A 186 -18.49 -7.00 9.73
CA GLU A 186 -17.19 -7.64 9.86
C GLU A 186 -16.07 -6.61 10.06
N LYS A 187 -15.17 -6.86 11.02
CA LYS A 187 -13.96 -6.06 11.21
C LYS A 187 -12.95 -6.35 10.09
N ARG A 188 -12.68 -5.35 9.25
CA ARG A 188 -11.64 -5.37 8.22
C ARG A 188 -10.50 -4.42 8.60
N THR A 189 -9.32 -4.65 8.01
CA THR A 189 -8.12 -3.83 8.25
C THR A 189 -7.58 -3.26 6.94
N GLY A 190 -7.07 -2.03 6.98
CA GLY A 190 -6.40 -1.41 5.83
C GLY A 190 -5.20 -2.23 5.35
N VAL A 191 -5.00 -2.35 4.04
CA VAL A 191 -3.95 -3.20 3.46
C VAL A 191 -2.55 -2.73 3.87
N GLY A 192 -2.28 -1.43 3.79
CA GLY A 192 -0.97 -0.84 4.09
C GLY A 192 -0.61 -0.85 5.58
N SER A 193 -1.52 -0.38 6.43
CA SER A 193 -1.29 -0.35 7.89
C SER A 193 -1.23 -1.77 8.48
N ARG A 194 -2.01 -2.72 7.94
CA ARG A 194 -1.85 -4.14 8.29
C ARG A 194 -0.48 -4.66 7.88
N TYR A 195 -0.01 -4.39 6.65
CA TYR A 195 1.30 -4.85 6.20
C TYR A 195 2.40 -4.38 7.17
N LEU A 196 2.41 -3.09 7.51
CA LEU A 196 3.40 -2.50 8.40
C LEU A 196 3.27 -2.96 9.86
N ALA A 197 2.05 -3.11 10.38
CA ALA A 197 1.81 -3.53 11.76
C ALA A 197 2.20 -4.99 12.06
N HIS A 198 2.54 -5.79 11.04
CA HIS A 198 3.04 -7.16 11.21
C HIS A 198 4.48 -7.31 10.70
N LEU A 199 5.18 -6.19 10.44
CA LEU A 199 6.61 -6.28 10.16
C LEU A 199 7.35 -6.59 11.45
N GLU A 200 7.92 -7.78 11.49
CA GLU A 200 8.83 -8.19 12.54
C GLU A 200 10.24 -7.66 12.27
N PRO A 201 11.08 -7.48 13.31
CA PRO A 201 12.50 -7.25 13.11
C PRO A 201 13.11 -8.27 12.16
N ALA A 202 14.12 -7.84 11.41
CA ALA A 202 14.74 -8.57 10.30
C ALA A 202 13.90 -8.73 9.01
N THR A 203 12.69 -8.15 8.94
CA THR A 203 11.93 -8.14 7.67
C THR A 203 12.53 -7.12 6.69
N GLU A 204 12.83 -7.55 5.47
CA GLU A 204 13.21 -6.65 4.38
C GLU A 204 11.99 -5.99 3.74
N LEU A 205 12.14 -4.72 3.34
CA LEU A 205 11.12 -3.98 2.62
C LEU A 205 11.72 -3.00 1.62
N GLU A 206 10.90 -2.64 0.65
CA GLU A 206 11.18 -1.60 -0.32
C GLU A 206 10.29 -0.38 -0.05
N PHE A 207 10.87 0.82 -0.08
CA PHE A 207 10.17 2.07 0.19
C PHE A 207 10.77 3.21 -0.65
N PHE A 208 10.07 4.33 -0.76
CA PHE A 208 10.58 5.56 -1.39
C PHE A 208 10.33 6.77 -0.50
N ILE A 209 11.02 7.88 -0.77
CA ILE A 209 10.79 9.14 -0.08
C ILE A 209 9.96 10.06 -0.95
N GLN A 210 8.85 10.55 -0.42
CA GLN A 210 8.08 11.63 -1.00
C GLN A 210 8.47 12.94 -0.31
N LYS A 211 9.21 13.77 -1.05
CA LYS A 211 9.65 15.08 -0.57
C LYS A 211 8.45 16.00 -0.32
N SER A 212 8.40 16.63 0.84
CA SER A 212 7.44 17.68 1.17
C SER A 212 8.02 19.05 0.81
N ARG A 213 7.25 19.85 0.07
CA ARG A 213 7.63 21.23 -0.27
C ARG A 213 7.12 22.25 0.74
N HIS A 214 6.01 21.94 1.41
CA HIS A 214 5.24 22.90 2.21
C HIS A 214 5.32 22.64 3.71
N PHE A 215 5.92 21.52 4.12
CA PHE A 215 6.00 21.12 5.51
C PHE A 215 7.47 20.91 5.88
N LYS A 216 8.09 21.98 6.36
CA LYS A 216 9.51 22.05 6.71
C LYS A 216 9.70 22.93 7.94
N LEU A 217 10.75 22.68 8.69
CA LEU A 217 11.18 23.59 9.74
C LEU A 217 11.59 24.94 9.13
N PRO A 218 11.27 26.06 9.79
CA PRO A 218 11.75 27.37 9.38
C PRO A 218 13.27 27.46 9.57
N GLU A 219 13.92 28.33 8.79
CA GLU A 219 15.33 28.67 8.99
C GLU A 219 15.52 29.60 10.19
N GLY A 220 16.67 29.46 10.86
CA GLY A 220 17.11 30.31 11.97
C GLY A 220 16.47 29.94 13.32
N ASP A 221 16.54 30.87 14.25
CA ASP A 221 15.98 30.75 15.59
C ASP A 221 14.58 31.38 15.61
N LYS A 222 13.59 30.60 15.17
CA LYS A 222 12.18 31.03 15.11
C LYS A 222 11.34 30.10 15.95
N ASP A 223 10.38 30.68 16.67
CA ASP A 223 9.39 29.92 17.43
C ASP A 223 8.54 29.04 16.52
N ILE A 224 8.23 27.83 16.98
CA ILE A 224 7.43 26.83 16.25
C ILE A 224 6.29 26.37 17.15
N ILE A 225 5.07 26.38 16.61
CA ILE A 225 3.89 25.78 17.24
C ILE A 225 3.52 24.53 16.45
N MET A 226 3.57 23.37 17.10
CA MET A 226 3.18 22.09 16.51
C MET A 226 1.82 21.65 17.06
N VAL A 227 0.89 21.35 16.16
CA VAL A 227 -0.44 20.83 16.51
C VAL A 227 -0.67 19.52 15.75
N GLY A 228 -0.54 18.39 16.44
CA GLY A 228 -0.63 17.05 15.84
C GLY A 228 -1.36 16.06 16.76
N PRO A 229 -2.68 15.88 16.62
CA PRO A 229 -3.42 14.90 17.40
C PRO A 229 -3.23 13.46 16.87
N GLY A 230 -3.07 12.48 17.76
CA GLY A 230 -2.98 11.07 17.37
C GLY A 230 -1.71 10.76 16.57
N THR A 231 -1.83 10.06 15.44
CA THR A 231 -0.66 9.77 14.58
C THR A 231 -0.08 10.99 13.91
N ASP A 232 -0.83 12.09 13.85
CA ASP A 232 -0.34 13.34 13.29
C ASP A 232 0.68 14.01 14.22
N SER A 233 0.99 13.45 15.39
CA SER A 233 2.14 13.86 16.21
C SER A 233 3.49 13.42 15.64
N ALA A 234 3.50 12.61 14.57
CA ALA A 234 4.70 12.10 13.90
C ALA A 234 5.42 13.15 13.02
N ILE A 235 5.31 14.42 13.40
CA ILE A 235 5.81 15.62 12.71
C ILE A 235 7.25 15.91 13.12
#